data_AF-A0A354X399-F1
#
_entry.id   AF-A0A354X399-F1
#
_cell.length_a   1.000
_cell.length_b   1.000
_cell.length_c   1.000
_cell.angle_alpha   90.00
_cell.angle_beta   90.00
_cell.angle_gamma   90.00
#
_symmetry.space_group_name_H-M   'P 1'
#
loop_
_entity.id
_entity.type
_entity.pdbx_description
1 polymer ?
#
loop_
_entity_poly.entity_id
_entity_poly.type
_entity_poly.pdbx_seq_one_letter_code
_entity_poly.pdbx_strand_id
1 'polypeptide(L)'
;MRKFYQFLLVTIILGSGAFLFSCDGDDDTPDWKNIDITNAALKSILQQKGYTFNEAGQLVQDDKVAATTSLDLSGTKLADFSGLEALPNLKELILADNGYGPVFDFSALPAQITAVDLTGNKLFDFEGLVDVKVENDERQTTVLRAFTKLYLPEAAKYNVEDLMPYYEKAGASTDMQMQDAKGKLQPYTTLREIPDQYFRTYLKTLFASLFPGDGTQIDISKPMALAESGNNINLWYDSQFADIGKIKSIE
;
A
#
# COMPACT_ATOMS: atom_id res chain seq x y z
N MET A 1 -45.32 41.97 11.60
CA MET A 1 -44.96 42.95 10.56
C MET A 1 -45.04 42.27 9.21
N ARG A 2 -45.96 42.74 8.36
CA ARG A 2 -46.15 42.36 6.95
C ARG A 2 -45.04 42.97 6.09
N LYS A 3 -44.57 42.26 5.07
CA LYS A 3 -44.67 42.57 3.62
C LYS A 3 -43.87 41.49 2.85
N PHE A 4 -44.47 40.63 2.01
CA PHE A 4 -45.20 40.80 0.74
C PHE A 4 -44.30 40.93 -0.51
N TYR A 5 -44.44 39.93 -1.39
CA TYR A 5 -44.19 39.87 -2.85
C TYR A 5 -42.74 40.00 -3.37
N GLN A 6 -42.30 39.34 -4.45
CA GLN A 6 -43.05 38.99 -5.67
C GLN A 6 -42.36 37.88 -6.48
N PHE A 7 -43.18 36.98 -7.01
CA PHE A 7 -42.89 36.07 -8.13
C PHE A 7 -42.57 36.87 -9.40
N LEU A 8 -41.58 36.46 -10.18
CA LEU A 8 -41.61 36.64 -11.63
C LEU A 8 -41.11 35.37 -12.32
N LEU A 9 -42.01 34.76 -13.07
CA LEU A 9 -41.80 33.67 -14.00
C LEU A 9 -41.73 34.29 -15.40
N VAL A 10 -40.63 34.07 -16.15
CA VAL A 10 -40.64 34.23 -17.61
C VAL A 10 -39.84 33.10 -18.24
N THR A 11 -40.53 32.33 -19.06
CA THR A 11 -40.09 31.20 -19.87
C THR A 11 -39.40 31.61 -21.18
N ILE A 12 -38.39 30.80 -21.55
CA ILE A 12 -37.99 30.30 -22.89
C ILE A 12 -37.58 31.29 -23.97
N ILE A 13 -36.32 31.18 -24.40
CA ILE A 13 -35.94 31.24 -25.83
C ILE A 13 -35.01 30.04 -26.11
N LEU A 14 -35.47 29.13 -26.98
CA LEU A 14 -34.61 28.19 -27.68
C LEU A 14 -33.74 28.99 -28.65
N GLY A 15 -32.42 28.94 -28.44
CA GLY A 15 -31.43 29.49 -29.35
C GLY A 15 -30.41 28.41 -29.68
N SER A 16 -30.60 27.75 -30.82
CA SER A 16 -29.61 26.89 -31.46
C SER A 16 -28.35 27.72 -31.76
N GLY A 17 -27.28 27.48 -31.02
CA GLY A 17 -25.99 28.11 -31.23
C GLY A 17 -24.90 27.08 -31.08
N ALA A 18 -24.32 26.66 -32.21
CA ALA A 18 -23.09 25.90 -32.23
C ALA A 18 -21.97 26.77 -31.62
N PHE A 19 -21.69 26.56 -30.34
CA PHE A 19 -20.48 27.07 -29.71
C PHE A 19 -19.35 26.11 -30.05
N LEU A 20 -18.63 26.44 -31.13
CA LEU A 20 -17.25 26.00 -31.28
C LEU A 20 -16.46 26.69 -30.17
N PHE A 21 -16.22 25.99 -29.07
CA PHE A 21 -15.15 26.35 -28.16
C PHE A 21 -13.83 26.11 -28.91
N SER A 22 -13.35 27.17 -29.55
CA SER A 22 -11.93 27.33 -29.85
C SER A 22 -11.23 27.55 -28.50
N CYS A 23 -10.95 26.46 -27.80
CA CYS A 23 -10.05 26.49 -26.66
C CYS A 23 -8.63 26.55 -27.19
N ASP A 24 -8.12 27.76 -27.37
CA ASP A 24 -6.70 28.02 -27.10
C ASP A 24 -6.52 27.81 -25.59
N GLY A 25 -6.24 26.57 -25.20
CA GLY A 25 -5.65 26.27 -23.92
C GLY A 25 -4.16 26.10 -24.15
N ASP A 26 -3.34 26.85 -23.43
CA ASP A 26 -1.98 26.39 -23.14
C ASP A 26 -2.12 24.96 -22.60
N ASP A 27 -1.78 24.01 -23.45
CA ASP A 27 -1.93 22.60 -23.21
C ASP A 27 -0.81 22.19 -22.26
N ASP A 28 -1.02 22.41 -20.96
CA ASP A 28 -0.20 21.87 -19.87
C ASP A 28 -0.29 20.32 -19.82
N THR A 29 -0.75 19.65 -20.89
CA THR A 29 -0.62 18.20 -20.98
C THR A 29 0.87 17.85 -21.04
N PRO A 30 1.36 17.01 -20.11
CA PRO A 30 2.74 16.55 -20.14
C PRO A 30 3.05 15.94 -21.51
N ASP A 31 4.16 16.31 -22.16
CA ASP A 31 4.54 15.72 -23.44
C ASP A 31 5.08 14.29 -23.23
N TRP A 32 4.18 13.32 -23.24
CA TRP A 32 4.48 11.90 -23.12
C TRP A 32 5.07 11.30 -24.41
N LYS A 33 5.08 12.03 -25.53
CA LYS A 33 5.54 11.51 -26.84
C LYS A 33 7.05 11.40 -26.96
N ASN A 34 7.80 12.03 -26.07
CA ASN A 34 9.26 12.09 -26.12
C ASN A 34 9.95 11.43 -24.92
N ILE A 35 9.23 10.60 -24.14
CA ILE A 35 9.84 9.84 -23.05
C ILE A 35 10.57 8.63 -23.63
N ASP A 36 11.90 8.65 -23.52
CA ASP A 36 12.74 7.53 -23.95
C ASP A 36 12.78 6.44 -22.87
N ILE A 37 12.40 5.22 -23.24
CA ILE A 37 12.48 4.05 -22.36
C ILE A 37 13.86 3.42 -22.56
N THR A 38 14.85 3.98 -21.86
CA THR A 38 16.25 3.50 -21.89
C THR A 38 16.44 2.19 -21.14
N ASN A 39 15.51 1.83 -20.26
CA ASN A 39 15.47 0.56 -19.56
C ASN A 39 15.15 -0.60 -20.53
N ALA A 40 16.19 -1.32 -20.95
CA ALA A 40 16.08 -2.41 -21.91
C ALA A 40 15.20 -3.58 -21.42
N ALA A 41 15.18 -3.85 -20.12
CA ALA A 41 14.35 -4.90 -19.53
C ALA A 41 12.87 -4.52 -19.62
N LEU A 42 12.51 -3.31 -19.19
CA LEU A 42 11.16 -2.77 -19.31
C LEU A 42 10.71 -2.76 -20.78
N LYS A 43 11.54 -2.24 -21.68
CA LYS A 43 11.26 -2.22 -23.12
C LYS A 43 10.95 -3.62 -23.67
N SER A 44 11.76 -4.61 -23.31
CA SER A 44 11.54 -6.01 -23.72
C SER A 44 10.23 -6.58 -23.18
N ILE A 45 9.89 -6.29 -21.93
CA ILE A 45 8.62 -6.71 -21.30
C ILE A 45 7.42 -6.05 -22.01
N LEU A 46 7.50 -4.75 -22.28
CA LEU A 46 6.46 -4.02 -22.98
C LEU A 46 6.26 -4.57 -24.41
N GLN A 47 7.34 -4.87 -25.14
CA GLN A 47 7.24 -5.53 -26.45
C GLN A 47 6.54 -6.88 -26.37
N GLN A 48 6.88 -7.73 -25.38
CA GLN A 48 6.21 -9.01 -25.15
C GLN A 48 4.72 -8.85 -24.81
N LYS A 49 4.34 -7.73 -24.19
CA LYS A 49 2.94 -7.37 -23.87
C LYS A 49 2.22 -6.65 -25.02
N GLY A 50 2.86 -6.54 -26.18
CA GLY A 50 2.29 -6.01 -27.41
C GLY A 50 2.28 -4.48 -27.51
N TYR A 51 3.12 -3.79 -26.75
CA TYR A 51 3.41 -2.38 -26.98
C TYR A 51 4.38 -2.24 -28.16
N THR A 52 4.18 -1.22 -28.98
CA THR A 52 4.98 -1.01 -30.19
C THR A 52 5.98 0.12 -30.00
N PHE A 53 7.11 0.05 -30.70
CA PHE A 53 8.18 1.04 -30.64
C PHE A 53 8.51 1.50 -32.06
N ASN A 54 8.78 2.78 -32.24
CA ASN A 54 9.14 3.34 -33.54
C ASN A 54 10.60 3.00 -33.94
N GLU A 55 11.02 3.41 -35.13
CA GLU A 55 12.39 3.16 -35.64
C GLU A 55 13.49 3.82 -34.78
N ALA A 56 13.17 4.92 -34.09
CA ALA A 56 14.06 5.58 -33.14
C ALA A 56 14.10 4.87 -31.77
N GLY A 57 13.30 3.82 -31.58
CA GLY A 57 13.26 3.03 -30.35
C GLY A 57 12.37 3.61 -29.25
N GLN A 58 11.54 4.62 -29.54
CA GLN A 58 10.60 5.24 -28.59
C GLN A 58 9.25 4.52 -28.59
N LEU A 59 8.55 4.54 -27.45
CA LEU A 59 7.21 3.94 -27.32
C LEU A 59 6.23 4.65 -28.27
N VAL A 60 5.52 3.90 -29.10
CA VAL A 60 4.49 4.45 -29.98
C VAL A 60 3.27 4.79 -29.14
N GLN A 61 2.86 6.04 -29.26
CA GLN A 61 1.80 6.63 -28.49
C GLN A 61 0.41 6.36 -29.11
N ASP A 62 -0.02 5.10 -29.00
CA ASP A 62 -1.25 4.55 -29.56
C ASP A 62 -2.40 4.38 -28.51
N ASP A 63 -3.54 3.87 -28.98
CA ASP A 63 -4.72 3.63 -28.12
C ASP A 63 -4.43 2.64 -26.98
N LYS A 64 -3.51 1.69 -27.15
CA LYS A 64 -3.14 0.74 -26.10
C LYS A 64 -2.40 1.46 -24.99
N VAL A 65 -1.44 2.32 -25.32
CA VAL A 65 -0.75 3.17 -24.32
C VAL A 65 -1.76 4.07 -23.61
N ALA A 66 -2.61 4.76 -24.37
CA ALA A 66 -3.63 5.65 -23.82
C ALA A 66 -4.63 4.91 -22.91
N ALA A 67 -4.98 3.67 -23.21
CA ALA A 67 -5.92 2.86 -22.42
C ALA A 67 -5.27 2.13 -21.23
N THR A 68 -3.94 2.09 -21.13
CA THR A 68 -3.25 1.34 -20.07
C THR A 68 -3.36 2.09 -18.74
N THR A 69 -4.22 1.58 -17.85
CA THR A 69 -4.36 2.08 -16.47
C THR A 69 -3.73 1.16 -15.44
N SER A 70 -3.55 -0.12 -15.79
CA SER A 70 -2.94 -1.17 -14.97
C SER A 70 -1.97 -1.97 -15.82
N LEU A 71 -0.78 -2.26 -15.29
CA LEU A 71 0.24 -3.05 -15.96
C LEU A 71 0.68 -4.21 -15.06
N ASP A 72 0.43 -5.42 -15.55
CA ASP A 72 0.93 -6.63 -14.90
C ASP A 72 2.40 -6.85 -15.25
N LEU A 73 3.26 -6.85 -14.25
CA LEU A 73 4.70 -7.11 -14.32
C LEU A 73 5.09 -8.32 -13.44
N SER A 74 4.14 -9.20 -13.16
CA SER A 74 4.36 -10.37 -12.32
C SER A 74 5.35 -11.35 -12.95
N GLY A 75 6.27 -11.90 -12.13
CA GLY A 75 7.29 -12.85 -12.56
C GLY A 75 8.33 -12.33 -13.55
N THR A 76 8.38 -11.01 -13.82
CA THR A 76 9.32 -10.39 -14.76
C THR A 76 10.69 -10.10 -14.14
N LYS A 77 10.75 -10.01 -12.81
CA LYS A 77 11.91 -9.60 -11.99
C LYS A 77 12.45 -8.21 -12.31
N LEU A 78 11.63 -7.34 -12.90
CA LEU A 78 12.03 -5.96 -13.21
C LEU A 78 12.34 -5.21 -11.90
N ALA A 79 13.53 -4.63 -11.74
CA ALA A 79 13.89 -3.90 -10.52
C ALA A 79 14.07 -2.38 -10.73
N ASP A 80 14.19 -1.96 -11.99
CA ASP A 80 14.22 -0.56 -12.39
C ASP A 80 12.89 -0.24 -13.08
N PHE A 81 12.17 0.75 -12.55
CA PHE A 81 10.85 1.15 -13.02
C PHE A 81 10.87 2.44 -13.84
N SER A 82 12.07 2.98 -14.12
CA SER A 82 12.23 4.17 -14.96
C SER A 82 11.67 3.96 -16.37
N GLY A 83 10.98 4.99 -16.88
CA GLY A 83 10.36 4.97 -18.22
C GLY A 83 8.90 4.52 -18.22
N LEU A 84 8.34 4.09 -17.08
CA LEU A 84 6.91 3.83 -16.94
C LEU A 84 6.05 5.11 -17.04
N GLU A 85 6.64 6.29 -16.87
CA GLU A 85 6.00 7.59 -17.11
C GLU A 85 5.57 7.77 -18.57
N ALA A 86 6.13 6.98 -19.50
CA ALA A 86 5.71 6.95 -20.90
C ALA A 86 4.27 6.41 -21.09
N LEU A 87 3.66 5.82 -20.06
CA LEU A 87 2.28 5.36 -20.02
C LEU A 87 1.42 6.37 -19.22
N PRO A 88 0.81 7.38 -19.85
CA PRO A 88 0.29 8.57 -19.15
C PRO A 88 -0.87 8.28 -18.18
N ASN A 89 -1.64 7.21 -18.43
CA ASN A 89 -2.81 6.84 -17.63
C ASN A 89 -2.53 5.69 -16.65
N LEU A 90 -1.29 5.18 -16.59
CA LEU A 90 -0.93 4.07 -15.71
C LEU A 90 -1.00 4.50 -14.24
N LYS A 91 -1.80 3.80 -13.45
CA LYS A 91 -1.97 4.03 -12.00
C LYS A 91 -1.68 2.79 -11.16
N GLU A 92 -1.79 1.60 -11.74
CA GLU A 92 -1.62 0.33 -11.03
C GLU A 92 -0.47 -0.50 -11.60
N LEU A 93 0.36 -1.04 -10.71
CA LEU A 93 1.35 -2.07 -11.02
C LEU A 93 1.04 -3.36 -10.27
N ILE A 94 0.97 -4.47 -11.00
CA ILE A 94 0.93 -5.81 -10.41
C ILE A 94 2.36 -6.35 -10.45
N LEU A 95 2.99 -6.44 -9.30
CA LEU A 95 4.38 -6.81 -9.09
C LEU A 95 4.50 -8.17 -8.41
N ALA A 96 3.54 -9.07 -8.63
CA ALA A 96 3.48 -10.33 -7.93
C ALA A 96 4.59 -11.30 -8.37
N ASP A 97 5.00 -12.20 -7.45
CA ASP A 97 5.90 -13.32 -7.76
C ASP A 97 7.23 -12.93 -8.46
N ASN A 98 7.75 -11.72 -8.19
CA ASN A 98 9.00 -11.22 -8.78
C ASN A 98 10.24 -11.65 -7.98
N GLY A 99 10.06 -12.24 -6.80
CA GLY A 99 11.15 -12.63 -5.92
C GLY A 99 11.84 -11.44 -5.26
N TYR A 100 11.16 -10.30 -5.11
CA TYR A 100 11.67 -9.18 -4.35
C TYR A 100 11.81 -9.55 -2.87
N GLY A 101 12.83 -8.99 -2.22
CA GLY A 101 13.14 -9.25 -0.82
C GLY A 101 14.61 -9.02 -0.49
N PRO A 102 14.93 -8.65 0.75
CA PRO A 102 14.00 -8.46 1.88
C PRO A 102 13.31 -7.09 1.91
N VAL A 103 13.76 -6.11 1.12
CA VAL A 103 13.29 -4.72 1.14
C VAL A 103 12.58 -4.36 -0.17
N PHE A 104 11.57 -3.50 -0.10
CA PHE A 104 11.01 -2.81 -1.25
C PHE A 104 10.95 -1.30 -1.01
N ASP A 105 11.73 -0.53 -1.78
CA ASP A 105 11.73 0.94 -1.70
C ASP A 105 10.67 1.53 -2.65
N PHE A 106 9.63 2.10 -2.08
CA PHE A 106 8.56 2.76 -2.83
C PHE A 106 9.00 4.04 -3.54
N SER A 107 10.17 4.62 -3.21
CA SER A 107 10.72 5.78 -3.92
C SER A 107 11.11 5.44 -5.37
N ALA A 108 11.38 4.16 -5.65
CA ALA A 108 11.73 3.67 -6.99
C ALA A 108 10.55 3.66 -7.98
N LEU A 109 9.30 3.71 -7.50
CA LEU A 109 8.12 3.74 -8.36
C LEU A 109 7.82 5.17 -8.86
N PRO A 110 7.43 5.37 -10.12
CA PRO A 110 6.98 6.67 -10.61
C PRO A 110 5.83 7.25 -9.77
N ALA A 111 5.81 8.57 -9.56
CA ALA A 111 4.83 9.23 -8.69
C ALA A 111 3.35 9.03 -9.09
N GLN A 112 3.09 8.74 -10.37
CA GLN A 112 1.73 8.47 -10.87
C GLN A 112 1.14 7.13 -10.40
N ILE A 113 1.97 6.20 -9.91
CA ILE A 113 1.52 4.89 -9.44
C ILE A 113 0.93 5.03 -8.04
N THR A 114 -0.37 4.76 -7.93
CA THR A 114 -1.13 4.85 -6.69
C THR A 114 -1.74 3.51 -6.28
N ALA A 115 -1.56 2.45 -7.06
CA ALA A 115 -2.00 1.10 -6.73
C ALA A 115 -0.88 0.09 -6.98
N VAL A 116 -0.57 -0.76 -6.00
CA VAL A 116 0.51 -1.75 -6.10
C VAL A 116 0.06 -3.08 -5.52
N ASP A 117 0.39 -4.15 -6.23
CA ASP A 117 0.27 -5.52 -5.74
C ASP A 117 1.68 -6.16 -5.63
N LEU A 118 2.13 -6.43 -4.41
CA LEU A 118 3.43 -7.02 -4.07
C LEU A 118 3.30 -8.50 -3.64
N THR A 119 2.16 -9.15 -3.87
CA THR A 119 1.93 -10.54 -3.45
C THR A 119 2.97 -11.52 -3.98
N GLY A 120 3.19 -12.64 -3.30
CA GLY A 120 4.15 -13.67 -3.74
C GLY A 120 5.63 -13.29 -3.61
N ASN A 121 5.95 -12.07 -3.16
CA ASN A 121 7.32 -11.67 -2.82
C ASN A 121 7.70 -12.02 -1.36
N LYS A 122 8.97 -11.85 -0.99
CA LYS A 122 9.50 -12.10 0.36
C LYS A 122 9.99 -10.80 0.99
N LEU A 123 9.05 -9.89 1.23
CA LEU A 123 9.31 -8.55 1.75
C LEU A 123 9.08 -8.49 3.26
N PHE A 124 10.01 -7.85 3.95
CA PHE A 124 10.01 -7.63 5.40
C PHE A 124 10.15 -6.15 5.76
N ASP A 125 10.54 -5.31 4.80
CA ASP A 125 10.86 -3.89 4.98
C ASP A 125 10.34 -3.07 3.79
N PHE A 126 9.81 -1.87 4.06
CA PHE A 126 9.01 -1.07 3.12
C PHE A 126 9.43 0.41 3.13
N GLU A 127 10.67 0.66 2.69
CA GLU A 127 11.25 1.99 2.57
C GLU A 127 10.41 2.93 1.68
N GLY A 128 10.49 4.23 1.97
CA GLY A 128 9.80 5.27 1.17
C GLY A 128 8.28 5.29 1.33
N LEU A 129 7.71 4.47 2.24
CA LEU A 129 6.27 4.47 2.53
C LEU A 129 5.89 5.55 3.57
N VAL A 130 6.64 5.62 4.67
CA VAL A 130 6.46 6.55 5.79
C VAL A 130 7.80 7.05 6.32
N ASP A 131 7.78 8.17 7.02
CA ASP A 131 8.85 8.64 7.90
C ASP A 131 8.31 8.65 9.34
N VAL A 132 8.96 7.91 10.23
CA VAL A 132 8.52 7.73 11.62
C VAL A 132 9.57 8.32 12.56
N LYS A 133 9.16 9.29 13.38
CA LYS A 133 10.00 9.93 14.40
C LYS A 133 9.36 9.77 15.77
N VAL A 134 10.19 9.74 16.81
CA VAL A 134 9.72 9.76 18.19
C VAL A 134 10.10 11.11 18.79
N GLU A 135 9.09 11.89 19.17
CA GLU A 135 9.25 13.18 19.83
C GLU A 135 8.42 13.19 21.11
N ASN A 136 9.05 13.52 22.25
CA ASN A 136 8.42 13.49 23.57
C ASN A 136 7.70 12.16 23.90
N ASP A 137 8.36 11.03 23.62
CA ASP A 137 7.83 9.66 23.79
C ASP A 137 6.59 9.33 22.94
N GLU A 138 6.24 10.16 21.96
CA GLU A 138 5.13 9.95 21.04
C GLU A 138 5.62 9.67 19.62
N ARG A 139 4.99 8.69 18.96
CA ARG A 139 5.25 8.35 17.55
C ARG A 139 4.60 9.39 16.63
N GLN A 140 5.42 10.07 15.84
CA GLN A 140 5.01 10.95 14.77
C GLN A 140 5.25 10.26 13.43
N THR A 141 4.18 10.01 12.68
CA THR A 141 4.23 9.35 11.36
C THR A 141 3.84 10.34 10.27
N THR A 142 4.74 10.52 9.30
CA THR A 142 4.48 11.22 8.05
C THR A 142 4.32 10.20 6.92
N VAL A 143 3.21 10.25 6.18
CA VAL A 143 3.02 9.42 5.00
C VAL A 143 3.82 10.03 3.86
N LEU A 144 4.83 9.31 3.36
CA LEU A 144 5.66 9.75 2.23
C LEU A 144 4.96 9.46 0.90
N ARG A 145 4.19 8.36 0.84
CA ARG A 145 3.49 7.95 -0.36
C ARG A 145 2.11 7.36 -0.05
N ALA A 146 1.06 7.99 -0.57
CA ALA A 146 -0.30 7.50 -0.45
C ALA A 146 -0.63 6.50 -1.58
N PHE A 147 -1.36 5.44 -1.24
CA PHE A 147 -1.85 4.45 -2.19
C PHE A 147 -3.37 4.33 -2.06
N THR A 148 -4.05 4.08 -3.17
CA THR A 148 -5.46 3.67 -3.19
C THR A 148 -5.60 2.16 -3.03
N LYS A 149 -4.57 1.38 -3.41
CA LYS A 149 -4.50 -0.08 -3.25
C LYS A 149 -3.07 -0.48 -2.88
N LEU A 150 -2.93 -1.33 -1.88
CA LEU A 150 -1.66 -1.91 -1.46
C LEU A 150 -1.84 -3.37 -1.05
N TYR A 151 -1.51 -4.30 -1.94
CA TYR A 151 -1.57 -5.74 -1.64
C TYR A 151 -0.20 -6.27 -1.29
N LEU A 152 -0.10 -6.98 -0.16
CA LEU A 152 1.15 -7.33 0.50
C LEU A 152 1.37 -8.85 0.53
N PRO A 153 2.63 -9.31 0.46
CA PRO A 153 2.94 -10.72 0.69
C PRO A 153 2.76 -11.10 2.17
N GLU A 154 2.65 -12.40 2.45
CA GLU A 154 2.44 -12.92 3.82
C GLU A 154 3.54 -12.50 4.81
N ALA A 155 4.79 -12.43 4.34
CA ALA A 155 5.94 -12.02 5.14
C ALA A 155 5.84 -10.57 5.65
N ALA A 156 5.04 -9.73 4.99
CA ALA A 156 4.85 -8.33 5.37
C ALA A 156 4.29 -8.17 6.79
N LYS A 157 3.65 -9.21 7.34
CA LYS A 157 3.12 -9.20 8.71
C LYS A 157 4.18 -8.89 9.77
N TYR A 158 5.46 -9.13 9.49
CA TYR A 158 6.56 -8.86 10.43
C TYR A 158 7.02 -7.40 10.44
N ASN A 159 6.63 -6.60 9.44
CA ASN A 159 6.98 -5.18 9.40
C ASN A 159 6.05 -4.37 10.31
N VAL A 160 6.61 -3.90 11.43
CA VAL A 160 5.92 -3.01 12.38
C VAL A 160 6.39 -1.56 12.20
N GLU A 161 7.55 -1.34 11.60
CA GLU A 161 8.17 -0.02 11.49
C GLU A 161 7.53 0.88 10.43
N ASP A 162 7.03 0.31 9.33
CA ASP A 162 6.44 1.08 8.22
C ASP A 162 4.94 0.82 8.04
N LEU A 163 4.55 -0.45 7.89
CA LEU A 163 3.19 -0.82 7.50
C LEU A 163 2.17 -0.55 8.59
N MET A 164 2.51 -0.79 9.86
CA MET A 164 1.62 -0.46 10.97
C MET A 164 1.36 1.05 11.07
N PRO A 165 2.38 1.94 11.16
CA PRO A 165 2.13 3.37 11.22
C PRO A 165 1.51 3.93 9.93
N TYR A 166 1.84 3.37 8.76
CA TYR A 166 1.14 3.69 7.52
C TYR A 166 -0.35 3.38 7.63
N TYR A 167 -0.72 2.18 8.07
CA TYR A 167 -2.11 1.75 8.19
C TYR A 167 -2.90 2.63 9.16
N GLU A 168 -2.31 3.06 10.28
CA GLU A 168 -2.96 4.00 11.21
C GLU A 168 -3.29 5.36 10.56
N LYS A 169 -2.45 5.84 9.64
CA LYS A 169 -2.60 7.16 9.00
C LYS A 169 -3.40 7.13 7.71
N ALA A 170 -3.23 6.08 6.90
CA ALA A 170 -3.74 5.99 5.53
C ALA A 170 -4.60 4.75 5.25
N GLY A 171 -4.72 3.81 6.20
CA GLY A 171 -5.46 2.56 6.01
C GLY A 171 -6.94 2.77 5.73
N ALA A 172 -7.55 3.86 6.21
CA ALA A 172 -8.96 4.18 5.93
C ALA A 172 -9.23 4.57 4.46
N SER A 173 -8.21 5.08 3.75
CA SER A 173 -8.30 5.49 2.34
C SER A 173 -7.62 4.52 1.37
N THR A 174 -7.05 3.42 1.88
CA THR A 174 -6.28 2.45 1.11
C THR A 174 -6.97 1.10 1.15
N ASP A 175 -7.23 0.47 -0.01
CA ASP A 175 -7.54 -0.96 -0.06
C ASP A 175 -6.27 -1.75 0.23
N MET A 176 -5.99 -1.93 1.53
CA MET A 176 -4.81 -2.60 2.01
C MET A 176 -5.13 -4.06 2.35
N GLN A 177 -4.49 -4.99 1.66
CA GLN A 177 -4.67 -6.43 1.85
C GLN A 177 -3.33 -7.12 2.01
N MET A 178 -3.33 -8.28 2.65
CA MET A 178 -2.13 -9.09 2.87
C MET A 178 -2.46 -10.56 2.67
N GLN A 179 -1.56 -11.30 2.05
CA GLN A 179 -1.72 -12.75 1.92
C GLN A 179 -1.66 -13.44 3.30
N ASP A 180 -2.54 -14.40 3.51
CA ASP A 180 -2.41 -15.37 4.60
C ASP A 180 -1.38 -16.47 4.25
N ALA A 181 -1.15 -17.39 5.19
CA ALA A 181 -0.22 -18.51 5.01
C ALA A 181 -0.57 -19.46 3.83
N LYS A 182 -1.77 -19.33 3.25
CA LYS A 182 -2.23 -20.08 2.08
C LYS A 182 -2.20 -19.25 0.80
N GLY A 183 -1.66 -18.03 0.85
CA GLY A 183 -1.58 -17.10 -0.27
C GLY A 183 -2.89 -16.36 -0.57
N LYS A 184 -3.93 -16.52 0.26
CA LYS A 184 -5.22 -15.83 0.05
C LYS A 184 -5.16 -14.42 0.63
N LEU A 185 -5.63 -13.44 -0.15
CA LEU A 185 -5.74 -12.07 0.32
C LEU A 185 -6.79 -11.93 1.44
N GLN A 186 -6.40 -11.22 2.48
CA GLN A 186 -7.24 -10.80 3.60
C GLN A 186 -7.03 -9.29 3.81
N PRO A 187 -8.03 -8.56 4.36
CA PRO A 187 -7.81 -7.18 4.78
C PRO A 187 -6.60 -7.10 5.73
N TYR A 188 -5.72 -6.12 5.50
CA TYR A 188 -4.60 -5.87 6.42
C TYR A 188 -5.15 -5.43 7.77
N THR A 189 -4.54 -5.94 8.84
CA THR A 189 -4.84 -5.53 10.22
C THR A 189 -3.55 -5.40 11.00
N THR A 190 -3.63 -4.82 12.19
CA THR A 190 -2.55 -4.79 13.18
C THR A 190 -2.62 -5.98 14.15
N LEU A 191 -3.50 -6.96 13.89
CA LEU A 191 -3.62 -8.13 14.73
C LEU A 191 -2.61 -9.20 14.30
N ARG A 192 -1.94 -9.81 15.27
CA ARG A 192 -0.98 -10.91 15.05
C ARG A 192 -1.33 -12.10 15.93
N GLU A 193 -1.32 -13.28 15.33
CA GLU A 193 -1.50 -14.52 16.06
C GLU A 193 -0.22 -14.85 16.84
N ILE A 194 -0.39 -15.33 18.07
CA ILE A 194 0.64 -16.06 18.80
C ILE A 194 0.21 -17.53 18.75
N PRO A 195 0.78 -18.38 17.88
CA PRO A 195 0.22 -19.71 17.61
C PRO A 195 0.16 -20.62 18.84
N ASP A 196 1.17 -20.55 19.72
CA ASP A 196 1.20 -21.34 20.94
C ASP A 196 0.19 -20.81 21.96
N GLN A 197 -0.83 -21.63 22.26
CA GLN A 197 -1.89 -21.26 23.19
C GLN A 197 -1.41 -21.05 24.62
N TYR A 198 -0.44 -21.83 25.09
CA TYR A 198 0.06 -21.72 26.47
C TYR A 198 0.96 -20.49 26.59
N PHE A 199 1.81 -20.24 25.60
CA PHE A 199 2.62 -19.02 25.58
C PHE A 199 1.75 -17.77 25.45
N ARG A 200 0.74 -17.81 24.58
CA ARG A 200 -0.25 -16.73 24.45
C ARG A 200 -0.97 -16.45 25.76
N THR A 201 -1.39 -17.50 26.47
CA THR A 201 -2.06 -17.39 27.78
C THR A 201 -1.12 -16.75 28.80
N TYR A 202 0.13 -17.18 28.84
CA TYR A 202 1.15 -16.59 29.70
C TYR A 202 1.37 -15.11 29.39
N LEU A 203 1.58 -14.74 28.13
CA LEU A 203 1.77 -13.35 27.72
C LEU A 203 0.56 -12.47 28.08
N LYS A 204 -0.67 -12.99 27.98
CA LYS A 204 -1.88 -12.27 28.41
C LYS A 204 -1.91 -11.97 29.91
N THR A 205 -1.23 -12.77 30.75
CA THR A 205 -1.10 -12.45 32.19
C THR A 205 -0.18 -11.27 32.46
N LEU A 206 0.78 -11.01 31.56
CA LEU A 206 1.78 -9.96 31.71
C LEU A 206 1.41 -8.67 30.98
N PHE A 207 0.77 -8.79 29.82
CA PHE A 207 0.57 -7.71 28.85
C PHE A 207 -0.88 -7.66 28.34
N ALA A 208 -1.85 -7.74 29.26
CA ALA A 208 -3.27 -7.85 28.92
C ALA A 208 -3.76 -6.72 28.00
N SER A 209 -3.18 -5.52 28.10
CA SER A 209 -3.54 -4.37 27.25
C SER A 209 -3.32 -4.60 25.76
N LEU A 210 -2.38 -5.50 25.40
CA LEU A 210 -2.06 -5.83 24.02
C LEU A 210 -3.04 -6.81 23.37
N PHE A 211 -3.91 -7.47 24.14
CA PHE A 211 -4.80 -8.54 23.65
C PHE A 211 -6.24 -8.04 23.50
N PRO A 212 -6.67 -7.57 22.30
CA PRO A 212 -8.05 -7.18 22.07
C PRO A 212 -9.01 -8.38 21.96
N GLY A 213 -10.30 -8.10 21.99
CA GLY A 213 -11.36 -9.08 21.68
C GLY A 213 -11.35 -10.31 22.59
N ASP A 214 -11.33 -11.51 21.99
CA ASP A 214 -11.23 -12.78 22.72
C ASP A 214 -9.83 -13.04 23.31
N GLY A 215 -8.85 -12.20 22.95
CA GLY A 215 -7.45 -12.29 23.37
C GLY A 215 -6.69 -13.45 22.73
N THR A 216 -7.08 -13.89 21.53
CA THR A 216 -6.32 -14.86 20.72
C THR A 216 -5.22 -14.22 19.87
N GLN A 217 -5.24 -12.90 19.73
CA GLN A 217 -4.28 -12.12 18.95
C GLN A 217 -3.75 -10.95 19.77
N ILE A 218 -2.55 -10.46 19.42
CA ILE A 218 -2.01 -9.19 19.90
C ILE A 218 -2.24 -8.09 18.88
N ASP A 219 -2.46 -6.88 19.34
CA ASP A 219 -2.55 -5.68 18.52
C ASP A 219 -1.22 -4.92 18.55
N ILE A 220 -0.44 -5.02 17.46
CA ILE A 220 0.88 -4.39 17.36
C ILE A 220 0.83 -2.86 17.23
N SER A 221 -0.37 -2.27 17.09
CA SER A 221 -0.54 -0.81 17.11
C SER A 221 -0.54 -0.23 18.52
N LYS A 222 -0.86 -1.06 19.53
CA LYS A 222 -1.05 -0.58 20.89
C LYS A 222 0.26 -0.53 21.66
N PRO A 223 0.55 0.59 22.35
CA PRO A 223 1.61 0.58 23.34
C PRO A 223 1.21 -0.29 24.55
N MET A 224 2.21 -0.86 25.22
CA MET A 224 2.01 -1.52 26.51
C MET A 224 1.49 -0.52 27.55
N ALA A 225 0.62 -0.98 28.45
CA ALA A 225 0.17 -0.14 29.55
C ALA A 225 1.31 0.15 30.53
N LEU A 226 1.32 1.34 31.14
CA LEU A 226 2.35 1.75 32.12
C LEU A 226 2.54 0.74 33.28
N ALA A 227 1.47 0.09 33.73
CA ALA A 227 1.54 -0.92 34.79
C ALA A 227 2.11 -2.27 34.33
N GLU A 228 2.12 -2.50 33.02
CA GLU A 228 2.69 -3.70 32.38
C GLU A 228 4.13 -3.44 31.91
N SER A 229 4.50 -2.17 31.69
CA SER A 229 5.86 -1.73 31.36
C SER A 229 6.85 -2.13 32.45
N GLY A 230 7.79 -3.00 32.11
CA GLY A 230 8.79 -3.55 33.02
C GLY A 230 8.54 -5.00 33.46
N ASN A 231 7.40 -5.59 33.08
CA ASN A 231 7.21 -7.04 33.19
C ASN A 231 8.18 -7.75 32.25
N ASN A 232 8.96 -8.69 32.80
CA ASN A 232 9.84 -9.55 32.03
C ASN A 232 9.13 -10.85 31.65
N ILE A 233 9.39 -11.33 30.44
CA ILE A 233 9.00 -12.68 30.02
C ILE A 233 9.97 -13.66 30.68
N ASN A 234 9.53 -14.36 31.73
CA ASN A 234 10.37 -15.30 32.49
C ASN A 234 9.83 -16.73 32.35
N LEU A 235 10.62 -17.59 31.70
CA LEU A 235 10.23 -18.96 31.38
C LEU A 235 11.26 -20.00 31.87
N TRP A 236 11.86 -19.76 33.04
CA TRP A 236 12.97 -20.58 33.56
C TRP A 236 12.55 -21.63 34.59
N TYR A 237 11.43 -21.41 35.28
CA TYR A 237 10.96 -22.27 36.37
C TYR A 237 9.47 -22.56 36.26
N ASP A 238 9.08 -23.80 36.58
CA ASP A 238 7.69 -24.26 36.58
C ASP A 238 6.75 -23.46 37.50
N SER A 239 7.31 -22.79 38.50
CA SER A 239 6.56 -21.94 39.42
C SER A 239 6.08 -20.60 38.81
N GLN A 240 6.61 -20.21 37.65
CA GLN A 240 6.31 -18.91 37.04
C GLN A 240 4.98 -18.90 36.27
N PHE A 241 4.58 -20.05 35.73
CA PHE A 241 3.29 -20.24 35.08
C PHE A 241 2.91 -21.72 35.10
N ALA A 242 1.71 -22.05 35.57
CA ALA A 242 1.29 -23.43 35.83
C ALA A 242 1.38 -24.35 34.59
N ASP A 243 1.20 -23.79 33.39
CA ASP A 243 1.24 -24.54 32.13
C ASP A 243 2.54 -24.30 31.32
N ILE A 244 3.62 -23.81 31.94
CA ILE A 244 4.88 -23.51 31.23
C ILE A 244 5.46 -24.72 30.51
N GLY A 245 5.45 -25.91 31.12
CA GLY A 245 5.90 -27.15 30.48
C GLY A 245 5.05 -27.63 29.31
N LYS A 246 3.97 -26.90 28.96
CA LYS A 246 3.16 -27.14 27.76
C LYS A 246 3.46 -26.17 26.62
N ILE A 247 4.29 -25.14 26.86
CA ILE A 247 4.75 -24.20 25.84
C ILE A 247 5.76 -24.92 24.95
N LYS A 248 5.45 -24.99 23.65
CA LYS A 248 6.28 -25.65 22.63
C LYS A 248 7.06 -24.66 21.77
N SER A 249 6.72 -23.36 21.83
CA SER A 249 7.36 -22.32 21.02
C SER A 249 8.73 -21.86 21.54
N ILE A 250 9.26 -22.46 22.61
CA ILE A 250 10.52 -22.07 23.25
C ILE A 250 11.58 -23.18 23.26
N GLU A 251 11.26 -24.33 22.65
CA GLU A 251 12.15 -25.50 22.51
C GLU A 251 12.92 -25.50 21.18
#